data_AF-A0A3D5JQ52-F1
#
_entry.id   AF-A0A3D5JQ52-F1
#
_cell.length_a   1.000
_cell.length_b   1.000
_cell.length_c   1.000
_cell.angle_alpha   90.00
_cell.angle_beta   90.00
_cell.angle_gamma   90.00
#
_symmetry.space_group_name_H-M   'P 1'
#
loop_
_entity.id
_entity.type
_entity.pdbx_description
1 polymer ?
#
loop_
_entity_poly.entity_id
_entity_poly.type
_entity_poly.pdbx_seq_one_letter_code
_entity_poly.pdbx_strand_id
1 'polypeptide(L)'
;KREIDGRYQWVALRLMQQRAAQAGVQWRAAVDAVPELALPAELGPIAARLLSGQALDAAQERRLRQRYLMQSAHWNFDALGDTALLYAADAATRELPYRPGPGLFYINRPTEDGKRVVLPNA
;
A
#
# COMPACT_ATOMS: atom_id res chain seq x y z
N LYS A 1 -7.40 -2.32 -18.92
CA LYS A 1 -6.74 -1.89 -17.66
C LYS A 1 -7.74 -1.07 -16.85
N ARG A 2 -7.88 -1.29 -15.54
CA ARG A 2 -8.74 -0.47 -14.67
C ARG A 2 -7.97 0.77 -14.21
N GLU A 3 -8.60 1.94 -14.24
CA GLU A 3 -8.02 3.16 -13.67
C GLU A 3 -8.09 3.12 -12.13
N ILE A 4 -7.06 3.62 -11.46
CA ILE A 4 -6.98 3.68 -10.00
C ILE A 4 -6.85 5.14 -9.58
N ASP A 5 -7.82 5.65 -8.83
CA ASP A 5 -7.74 6.96 -8.18
C ASP A 5 -6.94 6.83 -6.87
N GLY A 6 -5.71 7.34 -6.85
CA GLY A 6 -4.82 7.21 -5.70
C GLY A 6 -5.23 8.00 -4.45
N ARG A 7 -6.29 8.83 -4.50
CA ARG A 7 -6.66 9.76 -3.43
C ARG A 7 -7.26 9.12 -2.17
N TYR A 8 -7.47 7.80 -2.14
CA TYR A 8 -7.87 7.10 -0.91
C TYR A 8 -6.83 7.24 0.22
N GLN A 9 -5.54 7.40 -0.11
CA GLN A 9 -4.51 7.66 0.91
C GLN A 9 -4.74 8.98 1.69
N TRP A 10 -5.48 9.94 1.12
CA TRP A 10 -5.87 11.17 1.81
C TRP A 10 -6.91 10.97 2.92
N VAL A 11 -7.56 9.79 2.98
CA VAL A 11 -8.39 9.37 4.13
C VAL A 11 -7.49 8.93 5.29
N ALA A 12 -6.47 8.10 5.01
CA ALA A 12 -5.48 7.70 6.00
C ALA A 12 -4.69 8.90 6.54
N LEU A 13 -4.37 9.88 5.69
CA LEU A 13 -3.71 11.12 6.10
C LEU A 13 -4.56 11.95 7.08
N ARG A 14 -5.88 12.05 6.86
CA ARG A 14 -6.81 12.71 7.80
C ARG A 14 -6.87 11.98 9.15
N LEU A 15 -6.89 10.64 9.13
CA LEU A 15 -6.84 9.84 10.37
C LEU A 15 -5.52 10.07 11.13
N MET A 16 -4.38 10.10 10.42
CA MET A 16 -3.09 10.41 11.03
C MET A 16 -3.04 11.84 11.60
N GLN A 17 -3.56 12.84 10.91
CA GLN A 17 -3.66 14.20 11.44
C GLN A 17 -4.55 14.29 12.68
N GLN A 18 -5.73 13.65 12.66
CA GLN A 18 -6.65 13.59 13.80
C GLN A 18 -5.97 12.98 15.04
N ARG A 19 -5.26 11.86 14.87
CA ARG A 19 -4.53 11.18 15.96
C ARG A 19 -3.31 11.98 16.44
N ALA A 20 -2.57 12.60 15.54
CA ALA A 20 -1.42 13.43 15.87
C ALA A 20 -1.85 14.71 16.63
N ALA A 21 -2.94 15.36 16.23
CA ALA A 21 -3.51 16.49 16.94
C ALA A 21 -4.03 16.11 18.35
N GLN A 22 -4.65 14.93 18.50
CA GLN A 22 -5.01 14.37 19.81
C GLN A 22 -3.78 14.13 20.71
N ALA A 23 -2.62 13.86 20.13
CA ALA A 23 -1.33 13.74 20.82
C ALA A 23 -0.57 15.08 20.97
N GLY A 24 -1.20 16.22 20.70
CA GLY A 24 -0.61 17.55 20.84
C GLY A 24 0.33 17.99 19.70
N VAL A 25 0.46 17.19 18.63
CA VAL A 25 1.32 17.53 17.49
C VAL A 25 0.67 18.64 16.65
N GLN A 26 1.36 19.77 16.53
CA GLN A 26 0.94 20.88 15.68
C GLN A 26 1.27 20.61 14.21
N TRP A 27 0.31 20.85 13.31
CA TRP A 27 0.49 20.73 11.86
C TRP A 27 0.52 22.12 11.22
N ARG A 28 1.30 22.29 10.13
CA ARG A 28 1.38 23.56 9.39
C ARG A 28 0.03 24.01 8.81
N ALA A 29 -0.83 23.07 8.45
CA ALA A 29 -2.20 23.29 7.98
C ALA A 29 -3.08 22.07 8.28
N ALA A 30 -4.40 22.28 8.36
CA ALA A 30 -5.36 21.19 8.29
C ALA A 30 -5.35 20.56 6.89
N VAL A 31 -5.50 19.24 6.77
CA VAL A 31 -5.47 18.54 5.47
C VAL A 31 -6.60 19.01 4.54
N ASP A 32 -7.76 19.37 5.10
CA ASP A 32 -8.88 19.93 4.35
C ASP A 32 -8.69 21.40 3.92
N ALA A 33 -7.65 22.08 4.40
CA ALA A 33 -7.25 23.42 3.96
C ALA A 33 -6.17 23.41 2.85
N VAL A 34 -5.77 22.23 2.36
CA VAL A 34 -4.76 22.05 1.30
C VAL A 34 -5.45 21.50 0.05
N PRO A 35 -5.65 22.29 -1.02
CA PRO A 35 -6.44 21.90 -2.20
C PRO A 35 -5.97 20.60 -2.88
N GLU A 36 -4.65 20.35 -2.88
CA GLU A 36 -4.01 19.17 -3.47
C GLU A 36 -4.38 17.87 -2.71
N LEU A 37 -4.82 17.99 -1.45
CA LEU A 37 -5.19 16.90 -0.55
C LEU A 37 -6.73 16.75 -0.40
N ALA A 38 -7.49 17.46 -1.23
CA ALA A 38 -8.95 17.36 -1.29
C ALA A 38 -9.42 15.93 -1.66
N LEU A 39 -10.46 15.46 -0.97
CA LEU A 39 -11.10 14.19 -1.29
C LEU A 39 -12.11 14.34 -2.43
N PRO A 40 -12.21 13.36 -3.35
CA PRO A 40 -13.40 13.18 -4.17
C PRO A 40 -14.66 13.11 -3.30
N ALA A 41 -15.75 13.75 -3.74
CA ALA A 41 -17.02 13.72 -3.01
C ALA A 41 -17.51 12.29 -2.71
N GLU A 42 -17.26 11.34 -3.62
CA GLU A 42 -17.61 9.92 -3.44
C GLU A 42 -16.80 9.17 -2.37
N LEU A 43 -15.72 9.78 -1.83
CA LEU A 43 -14.96 9.32 -0.66
C LEU A 43 -15.36 10.02 0.66
N GLY A 44 -16.06 11.16 0.62
CA GLY A 44 -16.42 11.91 1.84
C GLY A 44 -17.15 11.06 2.91
N PRO A 45 -18.22 10.32 2.55
CA PRO A 45 -18.92 9.43 3.49
C PRO A 45 -18.07 8.26 4.01
N ILE A 46 -17.11 7.80 3.20
CA ILE A 46 -16.16 6.72 3.56
C ILE A 46 -15.16 7.25 4.60
N ALA A 47 -14.63 8.46 4.40
CA ALA A 47 -13.76 9.13 5.35
C ALA A 47 -14.46 9.39 6.69
N ALA A 48 -15.69 9.91 6.67
CA ALA A 48 -16.45 10.19 7.89
C ALA A 48 -16.66 8.94 8.78
N ARG A 49 -16.90 7.76 8.18
CA ARG A 49 -17.01 6.50 8.93
C ARG A 49 -15.67 6.05 9.51
N LEU A 50 -14.60 6.05 8.70
CA LEU A 50 -13.28 5.62 9.17
C LEU A 50 -12.70 6.56 10.26
N LEU A 51 -12.92 7.87 10.15
CA LEU A 51 -12.51 8.88 11.15
C LEU A 51 -13.33 8.82 12.45
N SER A 52 -14.53 8.22 12.43
CA SER A 52 -15.33 7.90 13.61
C SER A 52 -15.15 6.45 14.11
N GLY A 53 -14.20 5.71 13.54
CA GLY A 53 -13.91 4.32 13.92
C GLY A 53 -14.95 3.29 13.46
N GLN A 54 -15.89 3.69 12.59
CA GLN A 54 -16.92 2.80 12.06
C GLN A 54 -16.39 1.98 10.88
N ALA A 55 -16.73 0.69 10.86
CA ALA A 55 -16.52 -0.16 9.69
C ALA A 55 -17.29 0.35 8.46
N LEU A 56 -16.78 0.08 7.27
CA LEU A 56 -17.45 0.42 6.01
C LEU A 56 -18.66 -0.49 5.75
N ASP A 57 -19.60 -0.01 4.94
CA ASP A 57 -20.65 -0.87 4.38
C ASP A 57 -20.19 -1.58 3.09
N ALA A 58 -20.94 -2.60 2.66
CA ALA A 58 -20.59 -3.41 1.49
C ALA A 58 -20.64 -2.64 0.15
N ALA A 59 -21.35 -1.51 0.06
CA ALA A 59 -21.34 -0.65 -1.13
C ALA A 59 -20.13 0.28 -1.15
N GLN A 60 -19.71 0.79 0.01
CA GLN A 60 -18.47 1.55 0.20
C GLN A 60 -17.24 0.68 -0.07
N GLU A 61 -17.17 -0.52 0.50
CA GLU A 61 -16.13 -1.50 0.19
C GLU A 61 -16.05 -1.81 -1.30
N ARG A 62 -17.21 -2.06 -1.94
CA ARG A 62 -17.29 -2.31 -3.38
C ARG A 62 -16.77 -1.12 -4.19
N ARG A 63 -17.14 0.13 -3.86
CA ARG A 63 -16.61 1.35 -4.50
C ARG A 63 -15.10 1.46 -4.34
N LEU A 64 -14.57 1.20 -3.14
CA LEU A 64 -13.11 1.23 -2.92
C LEU A 64 -12.40 0.18 -3.79
N ARG A 65 -12.86 -1.07 -3.77
CA ARG A 65 -12.32 -2.15 -4.60
C ARG A 65 -12.43 -1.85 -6.12
N GLN A 66 -13.47 -1.14 -6.54
CA GLN A 66 -13.72 -0.79 -7.95
C GLN A 66 -12.92 0.42 -8.47
N ARG A 67 -12.56 1.42 -7.64
CA ARG A 67 -11.91 2.65 -8.13
C ARG A 67 -10.64 3.07 -7.39
N TYR A 68 -10.49 2.73 -6.12
CA TYR A 68 -9.50 3.34 -5.23
C TYR A 68 -8.39 2.41 -4.73
N LEU A 69 -8.68 1.12 -4.61
CA LEU A 69 -7.72 0.13 -4.15
C LEU A 69 -6.96 -0.45 -5.35
N MET A 70 -5.64 -0.33 -5.31
CA MET A 70 -4.72 -1.08 -6.16
C MET A 70 -4.60 -2.51 -5.63
N GLN A 71 -4.65 -3.49 -6.53
CA GLN A 71 -4.21 -4.85 -6.20
C GLN A 71 -2.68 -4.86 -6.24
N SER A 72 -2.04 -4.80 -5.06
CA SER A 72 -0.58 -4.87 -4.95
C SER A 72 -0.03 -6.28 -5.15
N ALA A 73 -0.71 -7.31 -4.63
CA ALA A 73 -0.26 -8.69 -4.73
C ALA A 73 -0.59 -9.32 -6.11
N HIS A 74 0.43 -9.79 -6.82
CA HIS A 74 0.32 -10.32 -8.18
C HIS A 74 1.45 -11.31 -8.53
N TRP A 75 1.17 -12.20 -9.50
CA TRP A 75 2.13 -13.16 -10.04
C TRP A 75 2.89 -12.67 -11.29
N ASN A 76 2.94 -11.36 -11.54
CA ASN A 76 3.90 -10.82 -12.53
C ASN A 76 5.32 -11.09 -12.03
N PHE A 77 6.23 -11.45 -12.93
CA PHE A 77 7.66 -11.53 -12.65
C PHE A 77 8.34 -10.19 -12.92
N ASP A 78 9.36 -9.88 -12.12
CA ASP A 78 10.32 -8.82 -12.32
C ASP A 78 11.68 -9.45 -12.66
N ALA A 79 12.29 -9.01 -13.76
CA ALA A 79 13.66 -9.38 -14.12
C ALA A 79 14.62 -8.39 -13.46
N LEU A 80 15.06 -8.71 -12.23
CA LEU A 80 16.02 -7.87 -11.52
C LEU A 80 17.43 -8.11 -12.05
N GLY A 81 18.13 -7.02 -12.39
CA GLY A 81 19.52 -7.07 -12.83
C GLY A 81 20.52 -7.43 -11.73
N ASP A 82 21.79 -7.51 -12.12
CA ASP A 82 22.96 -7.99 -11.36
C ASP A 82 23.01 -7.71 -9.85
N THR A 83 22.50 -6.55 -9.40
CA THR A 83 22.49 -6.14 -7.99
C THR A 83 21.59 -7.00 -7.10
N ALA A 84 20.56 -7.67 -7.65
CA ALA A 84 19.62 -8.48 -6.86
C ALA A 84 20.12 -9.90 -6.58
N LEU A 85 21.00 -10.45 -7.43
CA LEU A 85 21.51 -11.81 -7.28
C LEU A 85 22.23 -12.02 -5.95
N LEU A 86 22.92 -11.01 -5.42
CA LEU A 86 23.65 -11.09 -4.14
C LEU A 86 22.79 -11.46 -2.91
N TYR A 87 21.49 -11.11 -2.93
CA TYR A 87 20.54 -11.36 -1.84
C TYR A 87 19.75 -12.67 -1.99
N ALA A 88 19.73 -13.26 -3.19
CA ALA A 88 18.99 -14.49 -3.49
C ALA A 88 19.89 -15.68 -3.85
N ALA A 89 21.16 -15.44 -4.13
CA ALA A 89 22.18 -16.46 -4.31
C ALA A 89 22.43 -17.23 -3.02
N ASP A 90 22.47 -18.56 -3.12
CA ASP A 90 23.11 -19.42 -2.15
C ASP A 90 24.64 -19.23 -2.15
N ALA A 91 25.37 -19.98 -1.32
CA ALA A 91 26.83 -19.89 -1.28
C ALA A 91 27.48 -20.28 -2.62
N ALA A 92 26.96 -21.33 -3.28
CA ALA A 92 27.54 -21.87 -4.51
C ALA A 92 27.39 -20.93 -5.71
N THR A 93 26.26 -20.22 -5.82
CA THR A 93 26.01 -19.24 -6.90
C THR A 93 26.87 -17.96 -6.78
N ARG A 94 27.63 -17.79 -5.69
CA ARG A 94 28.67 -16.75 -5.54
C ARG A 94 30.05 -17.19 -6.05
N GLU A 95 30.28 -18.48 -6.23
CA GLU A 95 31.57 -19.07 -6.61
C GLU A 95 31.66 -19.42 -8.11
N LEU A 96 30.61 -19.15 -8.88
CA LEU A 96 30.57 -19.42 -10.32
C LEU A 96 31.58 -18.53 -11.09
N PRO A 97 32.34 -19.09 -12.05
CA PRO A 97 33.31 -18.33 -12.86
C PRO A 97 32.66 -17.44 -13.93
N TYR A 98 31.33 -17.38 -13.98
CA TYR A 98 30.53 -16.50 -14.81
C TYR A 98 29.36 -15.95 -13.98
N ARG A 99 28.89 -14.74 -14.31
CA ARG A 99 27.71 -14.16 -13.67
C ARG A 99 26.45 -14.84 -14.24
N PRO A 100 25.57 -15.44 -13.43
CA PRO A 100 24.27 -15.90 -13.93
C PRO A 100 23.45 -14.71 -14.44
N GLY A 101 22.57 -14.98 -15.42
CA GLY A 101 21.67 -13.96 -15.99
C GLY A 101 20.64 -13.42 -14.98
N PRO A 102 19.85 -12.41 -15.37
CA PRO A 102 18.88 -11.78 -14.48
C PRO A 102 17.88 -12.80 -13.92
N GLY A 103 17.78 -12.85 -12.59
CA GLY A 103 16.85 -13.74 -11.90
C GLY A 103 15.40 -13.31 -12.14
N LEU A 104 14.51 -14.29 -12.31
CA LEU A 104 13.07 -14.06 -12.36
C LEU A 104 12.50 -14.06 -10.94
N PHE A 105 12.05 -12.90 -10.47
CA PHE A 105 11.53 -12.73 -9.12
C PHE A 105 10.05 -12.37 -9.13
N TYR A 106 9.25 -13.05 -8.32
CA TYR A 106 7.85 -12.69 -8.10
C TYR A 106 7.74 -11.83 -6.83
N ILE A 107 8.26 -10.59 -6.90
CA ILE A 107 8.46 -9.71 -5.73
C ILE A 107 7.14 -9.50 -4.96
N ASN A 108 6.06 -9.26 -5.70
CA ASN A 108 4.73 -9.01 -5.15
C ASN A 108 3.86 -10.28 -5.06
N ARG A 109 4.43 -11.49 -5.05
CA ARG A 109 3.62 -12.72 -4.95
C ARG A 109 2.74 -12.69 -3.69
N PRO A 110 1.46 -13.11 -3.77
CA PRO A 110 0.64 -13.29 -2.57
C PRO A 110 1.22 -14.38 -1.67
N THR A 111 0.79 -14.39 -0.41
CA THR A 111 0.89 -15.59 0.44
C THR A 111 -0.01 -16.70 -0.12
N GLU A 112 0.30 -17.95 0.23
CA GLU A 112 -0.44 -19.13 -0.22
C GLU A 112 -1.94 -19.08 0.14
N ASP A 113 -2.28 -18.52 1.30
CA ASP A 113 -3.66 -18.33 1.76
C ASP A 113 -4.29 -16.97 1.40
N GLY A 114 -3.54 -16.12 0.69
CA GLY A 114 -3.94 -14.76 0.34
C GLY A 114 -4.03 -13.75 1.49
N LYS A 115 -3.67 -14.13 2.73
CA LYS A 115 -3.72 -13.24 3.91
C LYS A 115 -2.35 -12.69 4.24
N ARG A 116 -2.27 -11.39 4.55
CA ARG A 116 -1.04 -10.75 5.03
C ARG A 116 -0.62 -11.38 6.37
N VAL A 117 0.60 -11.91 6.44
CA VAL A 117 1.22 -12.31 7.71
C VAL A 117 1.34 -11.07 8.61
N VAL A 118 0.77 -11.17 9.81
CA VAL A 118 0.88 -10.14 10.86
C VAL A 118 1.70 -10.75 11.99
N LEU A 119 2.87 -10.16 12.25
CA LEU A 119 3.69 -10.48 13.40
C LEU A 119 3.26 -9.58 14.57
N PRO A 120 3.17 -10.09 15.81
CA PRO A 120 2.90 -9.26 16.97
C PRO A 120 4.10 -8.36 17.28
N ASN A 121 3.84 -7.19 17.85
CA ASN A 121 4.86 -6.47 18.60
C ASN A 121 5.05 -7.20 19.93
N ALA A 122 6.29 -7.57 20.25
CA ALA A 122 6.71 -8.10 21.55
C ALA A 122 7.13 -6.96 22.49
#